data_AF-A0A971T0K0-F1
#
_entry.id   AF-A0A971T0K0-F1
#
_cell.length_a   1.000
_cell.length_b   1.000
_cell.length_c   1.000
_cell.angle_alpha   90.00
_cell.angle_beta   90.00
_cell.angle_gamma   90.00
#
_symmetry.space_group_name_H-M   'P 1'
#
loop_
_entity.id
_entity.type
_entity.pdbx_description
1 polymer ?
#
loop_
_entity_poly.entity_id
_entity_poly.type
_entity_poly.pdbx_seq_one_letter_code
_entity_poly.pdbx_strand_id
1 'polypeptide(L)'
;MTTFYKGAFHNCSWCNGRGCNQCHLERQKFEAQPPQPLFSADVNDPGDMELLKEGFGREALEHAFGPDGGGMREIEEAAAIASLKQILRKQHP
;
A
#
# COMPACT_ATOMS: atom_id res chain seq x y z
N MET A 1 6.12 -23.41 -32.90
CA MET A 1 5.64 -23.77 -31.55
C MET A 1 5.42 -22.49 -30.77
N THR A 2 4.18 -22.01 -30.70
CA THR A 2 3.81 -20.85 -29.86
C THR A 2 3.55 -21.36 -28.45
N THR A 3 4.51 -21.15 -27.55
CA THR A 3 4.37 -21.45 -26.13
C THR A 3 3.36 -20.47 -25.53
N PHE A 4 2.09 -20.86 -25.48
CA PHE A 4 1.09 -20.15 -24.70
C PHE A 4 1.41 -20.37 -23.23
N TYR A 5 2.12 -19.43 -22.61
CA TYR A 5 2.28 -19.42 -21.16
C TYR A 5 0.90 -19.16 -20.55
N LYS A 6 0.28 -20.22 -20.00
CA LYS A 6 -0.93 -20.12 -19.18
C LYS A 6 -0.66 -19.10 -18.06
N GLY A 7 -1.50 -18.07 -17.98
CA GLY A 7 -1.45 -17.01 -16.98
C GLY A 7 -1.03 -15.67 -17.58
N ALA A 8 -1.95 -15.01 -18.28
CA ALA A 8 -1.71 -13.65 -18.72
C ALA A 8 -1.54 -12.73 -17.50
N PHE A 9 -0.52 -11.87 -17.54
CA PHE A 9 -0.33 -10.87 -16.50
C PHE A 9 -1.22 -9.65 -16.80
N HIS A 10 -2.18 -9.37 -15.91
CA HIS A 10 -3.20 -8.36 -16.12
C HIS A 10 -2.61 -6.95 -16.25
N ASN A 11 -1.55 -6.63 -15.51
CA ASN A 11 -0.84 -5.34 -15.59
C ASN A 11 0.29 -5.32 -16.64
N CYS A 12 0.24 -6.20 -17.65
CA CYS A 12 1.28 -6.21 -18.69
C CYS A 12 1.18 -4.96 -19.59
N SER A 13 2.20 -4.10 -19.57
CA SER A 13 2.29 -2.85 -20.33
C SER A 13 2.14 -3.01 -21.86
N TRP A 14 2.40 -4.21 -22.38
CA TRP A 14 2.42 -4.48 -23.82
C TRP A 14 1.11 -5.04 -24.36
N CYS A 15 0.46 -5.90 -23.58
CA CYS A 15 -0.70 -6.65 -24.06
C CYS A 15 -1.95 -6.49 -23.20
N ASN A 16 -1.86 -5.77 -22.07
CA ASN A 16 -2.96 -5.57 -21.12
C ASN A 16 -3.67 -6.89 -20.76
N GLY A 17 -2.90 -7.92 -20.41
CA GLY A 17 -3.47 -9.21 -20.04
C GLY A 17 -3.99 -10.08 -21.19
N ARG A 18 -3.71 -9.75 -22.47
CA ARG A 18 -4.06 -10.61 -23.61
C ARG A 18 -3.14 -11.83 -23.80
N GLY A 19 -2.06 -11.93 -23.02
CA GLY A 19 -1.19 -13.11 -23.01
C GLY A 19 -0.07 -13.08 -24.06
N CYS A 20 0.70 -11.99 -24.13
CA CYS A 20 1.91 -11.96 -24.96
C CYS A 20 3.08 -12.73 -24.32
N ASN A 21 4.10 -13.02 -25.12
CA ASN A 21 5.35 -13.61 -24.65
C ASN A 21 6.05 -12.80 -23.54
N GLN A 22 5.84 -11.48 -23.47
CA GLN A 22 6.47 -10.60 -22.47
C GLN A 22 5.79 -10.61 -21.10
N CYS A 23 4.61 -11.25 -20.95
CA CYS A 23 3.84 -11.22 -19.69
C CYS A 23 4.63 -11.71 -18.47
N HIS A 24 5.48 -12.72 -18.65
CA HIS A 24 6.29 -13.27 -17.55
C HIS A 24 7.34 -12.26 -17.05
N LEU A 25 8.01 -11.53 -17.95
CA LEU A 25 8.99 -10.50 -17.60
C LEU A 25 8.33 -9.28 -16.94
N GLU A 26 7.18 -8.85 -17.44
CA GLU A 26 6.44 -7.74 -16.82
C GLU A 26 5.91 -8.10 -15.43
N ARG A 27 5.48 -9.36 -15.22
CA ARG A 27 5.12 -9.86 -13.89
C ARG A 27 6.31 -9.82 -12.94
N GLN A 28 7.47 -10.33 -13.37
CA GLN A 28 8.68 -10.32 -12.55
C GLN A 28 9.09 -8.90 -12.15
N LYS A 29 8.99 -7.93 -13.08
CA LYS A 29 9.24 -6.52 -12.77
C LYS A 29 8.27 -5.97 -11.74
N PHE A 30 6.98 -6.30 -11.86
CA PHE A 30 5.95 -5.85 -10.93
C PHE A 30 6.15 -6.44 -9.53
N GLU A 31 6.42 -7.74 -9.44
CA GLU A 31 6.69 -8.44 -8.17
C GLU A 31 8.01 -7.98 -7.52
N ALA A 32 8.97 -7.50 -8.31
CA ALA A 32 10.22 -6.92 -7.82
C ALA A 32 10.06 -5.47 -7.31
N GLN A 33 8.92 -4.81 -7.53
CA GLN A 33 8.70 -3.47 -6.99
C GLN A 33 8.59 -3.56 -5.46
N PRO A 34 9.33 -2.72 -4.72
CA PRO A 34 9.15 -2.67 -3.28
C PRO A 34 7.71 -2.25 -2.96
N PRO A 35 7.09 -2.81 -1.91
CA PRO A 35 5.77 -2.40 -1.48
C PRO A 35 5.77 -0.89 -1.19
N GLN A 36 4.76 -0.19 -1.69
CA GLN A 36 4.58 1.22 -1.36
C GLN A 36 4.10 1.34 0.09
N PRO A 37 4.72 2.20 0.91
CA PRO A 37 4.29 2.38 2.29
C PRO A 37 2.90 3.03 2.34
N LEU A 38 2.04 2.54 3.24
CA LEU A 38 0.71 3.13 3.50
C LEU A 38 0.81 4.51 4.15
N PHE A 39 1.86 4.75 4.95
CA PHE A 39 2.13 6.01 5.63
C PHE A 39 3.63 6.11 5.90
N SER A 40 4.18 7.34 5.82
CA SER A 40 5.60 7.63 6.06
C SER A 40 5.73 8.73 7.11
N ALA A 41 6.40 8.42 8.23
CA ALA A 41 6.61 9.33 9.36
C ALA A 41 8.08 9.76 9.46
N ASP A 42 8.34 11.04 9.75
CA ASP A 42 9.65 11.49 10.23
C ASP A 42 9.77 11.26 11.74
N VAL A 43 10.75 10.46 12.14
CA VAL A 43 11.00 10.13 13.56
C VAL A 43 11.38 11.35 14.40
N ASN A 44 11.88 12.43 13.77
CA ASN A 44 12.26 13.66 14.45
C ASN A 44 11.11 14.66 14.55
N ASP A 45 9.96 14.40 13.92
CA ASP A 45 8.76 15.21 14.01
C ASP A 45 7.77 14.55 14.99
N PRO A 46 7.60 15.11 16.21
CA PRO A 46 6.69 14.54 17.20
C PRO A 46 5.26 14.40 16.68
N GLY A 47 4.82 15.30 15.80
CA GLY A 47 3.49 15.22 15.22
C GLY A 47 3.35 14.07 14.24
N ASP A 48 4.40 13.71 13.50
CA ASP A 48 4.39 12.51 12.64
C ASP A 48 4.31 11.24 13.48
N MET A 49 5.02 11.23 14.62
CA MET A 49 4.99 10.11 15.55
C MET A 49 3.65 9.93 16.26
N GLU A 50 2.93 11.01 16.56
CA GLU A 50 1.56 10.92 17.09
C GLU A 50 0.60 10.37 16.03
N LEU A 51 0.67 10.86 14.78
CA LEU A 51 -0.15 10.32 13.69
C LEU A 51 0.14 8.84 13.41
N LEU A 52 1.41 8.44 13.50
CA LEU A 52 1.81 7.03 13.41
C LEU A 52 1.14 6.19 14.50
N LYS A 53 1.13 6.66 15.76
CA LYS A 53 0.48 5.96 16.88
C LYS A 53 -1.04 5.90 16.72
N GLU A 54 -1.66 6.99 16.25
CA GLU A 54 -3.11 7.02 16.01
C GLU A 54 -3.54 5.98 14.96
N GLY A 55 -2.78 5.84 13.87
CA GLY A 55 -3.14 4.92 12.77
C GLY A 55 -2.61 3.49 12.93
N PHE A 56 -1.47 3.32 13.59
CA PHE A 56 -0.72 2.05 13.65
C PHE A 56 -0.20 1.69 15.05
N GLY A 57 -0.63 2.42 16.08
CA GLY A 57 -0.31 2.10 17.46
C GLY A 57 -1.02 0.84 17.94
N ARG A 58 -0.66 0.37 19.14
CA ARG A 58 -1.23 -0.85 19.73
C ARG A 58 -2.76 -0.84 19.71
N GLU A 59 -3.37 0.24 20.20
CA GLU A 59 -4.83 0.34 20.31
C GLU A 59 -5.52 0.30 18.94
N ALA A 60 -4.96 1.00 17.95
CA ALA A 60 -5.49 1.00 16.59
C ALA A 60 -5.43 -0.40 15.96
N LEU A 61 -4.32 -1.11 16.15
CA LEU A 61 -4.15 -2.48 15.66
C LEU A 61 -5.05 -3.47 16.41
N GLU A 62 -5.14 -3.36 17.74
CA GLU A 62 -6.01 -4.21 18.57
C GLU A 62 -7.48 -4.02 18.21
N HIS A 63 -7.89 -2.79 17.88
CA HIS A 63 -9.25 -2.51 17.41
C HIS A 63 -9.48 -3.07 16.00
N ALA A 64 -8.62 -2.71 15.04
CA ALA A 64 -8.79 -3.10 13.64
C ALA A 64 -8.78 -4.63 13.45
N PHE A 65 -7.99 -5.36 14.23
CA PHE A 65 -7.94 -6.83 14.19
C PHE A 65 -8.73 -7.51 15.32
N GLY A 66 -9.51 -6.74 16.07
CA GLY A 66 -10.41 -7.23 17.11
C GLY A 66 -11.72 -7.81 16.55
N PRO A 67 -12.62 -8.29 17.42
CA PRO A 67 -13.89 -8.92 17.03
C PRO A 67 -14.81 -8.04 16.18
N ASP A 68 -14.75 -6.72 16.39
CA ASP A 68 -15.57 -5.71 15.70
C ASP A 68 -14.77 -4.88 14.67
N GLY A 69 -13.51 -5.24 14.41
CA GLY A 69 -12.59 -4.50 13.56
C GLY A 69 -12.78 -4.75 12.06
N GLY A 70 -12.43 -3.74 11.25
CA GLY A 70 -12.45 -3.79 9.78
C GLY A 70 -11.20 -4.42 9.14
N GLY A 71 -10.25 -4.90 9.95
CA GLY A 71 -8.99 -5.47 9.51
C GLY A 71 -8.11 -4.47 8.74
N MET A 72 -7.47 -4.94 7.67
CA MET A 72 -6.59 -4.11 6.84
C MET A 72 -7.30 -2.90 6.22
N ARG A 73 -8.59 -3.02 5.89
CA ARG A 73 -9.34 -1.88 5.32
C ARG A 73 -9.38 -0.70 6.29
N GLU A 74 -9.58 -0.97 7.57
CA GLU A 74 -9.61 0.08 8.60
C GLU A 74 -8.23 0.73 8.78
N ILE A 75 -7.15 -0.06 8.71
CA ILE A 75 -5.78 0.45 8.75
C ILE A 75 -5.48 1.32 7.52
N GLU A 76 -5.91 0.92 6.33
CA GLU A 76 -5.75 1.70 5.11
C GLU A 76 -6.50 3.05 5.18
N GLU A 77 -7.73 3.04 5.72
CA GLU A 77 -8.51 4.26 5.96
C GLU A 77 -7.82 5.18 6.99
N ALA A 78 -7.36 4.62 8.11
CA ALA A 78 -6.63 5.38 9.13
C ALA A 78 -5.32 5.96 8.57
N ALA A 79 -4.59 5.20 7.76
CA ALA A 79 -3.36 5.64 7.08
C ALA A 79 -3.61 6.79 6.11
N ALA A 80 -4.71 6.74 5.34
CA ALA A 80 -5.10 7.81 4.44
C ALA A 80 -5.42 9.10 5.20
N ILE A 81 -6.14 9.01 6.31
CA ILE A 81 -6.44 10.14 7.19
C ILE A 81 -5.16 10.71 7.82
N ALA A 82 -4.28 9.85 8.34
CA ALA A 82 -2.99 10.25 8.91
C ALA A 82 -2.13 10.99 7.88
N SER A 83 -2.06 10.48 6.64
CA SER A 83 -1.34 11.13 5.53
C SER A 83 -1.90 12.52 5.23
N LEU A 84 -3.23 12.66 5.17
CA LEU A 84 -3.90 13.95 4.97
C LEU A 84 -3.59 14.93 6.11
N LYS A 85 -3.71 14.51 7.37
CA LYS A 85 -3.38 15.32 8.55
C LYS A 85 -1.91 15.79 8.52
N GLN A 86 -0.99 14.90 8.17
CA GLN A 86 0.43 15.20 8.03
C GLN A 86 0.69 16.27 6.96
N ILE A 87 0.09 16.14 5.78
CA ILE A 87 0.22 17.11 4.69
C ILE A 87 -0.30 18.48 5.13
N LEU A 88 -1.49 18.53 5.73
CA LEU A 88 -2.10 19.78 6.20
C LEU A 88 -1.24 20.47 7.27
N ARG A 89 -0.70 19.72 8.22
CA ARG A 89 0.20 20.26 9.25
C ARG A 89 1.49 20.82 8.64
N LYS A 90 2.10 20.11 7.69
CA LYS A 90 3.34 20.54 7.04
C LYS A 90 3.14 21.74 6.11
N GLN A 91 1.93 21.95 5.58
CA GLN A 91 1.58 23.14 4.79
C GLN A 91 1.28 24.38 5.65
N HIS A 92 0.86 24.18 6.91
CA HIS A 92 0.53 25.25 7.86
C HIS A 92 1.24 25.03 9.21
N PRO A 93 2.57 25.24 9.27
CA PRO A 93 3.38 24.99 10.47
C PRO A 93 3.09 25.97 11.62
#